data_AF-A0A9D6EBA2-F1
#
_entry.id   AF-A0A9D6EBA2-F1
#
_cell.length_a   1.000
_cell.length_b   1.000
_cell.length_c   1.000
_cell.angle_alpha   90.00
_cell.angle_beta   90.00
_cell.angle_gamma   90.00
#
_symmetry.space_group_name_H-M   'P 1'
#
loop_
_entity.id
_entity.type
_entity.pdbx_description
1 polymer ?
#
loop_
_entity_poly.entity_id
_entity_poly.type
_entity_poly.pdbx_seq_one_letter_code
_entity_poly.pdbx_strand_id
1 'polypeptide(L)' 'SKKYNLADFTHFWIFERENGNFLVLEGKKILNPHVEIPLANASVDAVKELLLGTMEEKEIEESLIDLLARRLKF' A
#
# COMPACT_ATOMS: atom_id res chain seq x y z
N SER A 1 -13.80 -5.62 -10.37
CA SER A 1 -12.49 -5.33 -9.74
C SER A 1 -12.11 -3.89 -10.07
N LYS A 2 -11.59 -3.14 -9.09
CA LYS A 2 -11.09 -1.78 -9.32
C LYS A 2 -9.70 -1.91 -9.98
N LYS A 3 -9.48 -1.23 -11.10
CA LYS A 3 -8.19 -1.24 -11.81
C LYS A 3 -7.40 0.00 -11.41
N TYR A 4 -6.13 -0.21 -11.08
CA TYR A 4 -5.19 0.86 -10.73
C TYR A 4 -4.08 0.89 -11.78
N ASN A 5 -3.70 2.08 -12.24
CA ASN A 5 -2.58 2.25 -13.16
C ASN A 5 -1.31 2.48 -12.33
N LEU A 6 -0.30 1.62 -12.48
CA LEU A 6 0.94 1.72 -11.71
C LEU A 6 1.65 3.06 -11.92
N ALA A 7 1.48 3.72 -13.09
CA ALA A 7 2.07 5.03 -13.37
C ALA A 7 1.54 6.17 -12.48
N ASP A 8 0.41 5.96 -11.79
CA ASP A 8 -0.17 6.92 -10.85
C ASP A 8 0.52 6.90 -9.48
N PHE A 9 1.37 5.91 -9.21
CA PHE A 9 2.07 5.68 -7.95
C PHE A 9 3.57 5.94 -8.06
N THR A 10 4.19 6.32 -6.94
CA THR A 10 5.62 6.64 -6.85
C THR A 10 6.37 5.71 -5.93
N HIS A 11 5.72 5.30 -4.84
CA HIS A 11 6.34 4.44 -3.84
C HIS A 11 5.41 3.31 -3.46
N PHE A 12 5.99 2.24 -2.95
CA PHE A 12 5.24 1.18 -2.30
C PHE A 12 5.86 0.78 -0.96
N TRP A 13 5.00 0.22 -0.12
CA TRP A 13 5.39 -0.44 1.12
C TRP A 13 4.52 -1.67 1.36
N ILE A 14 5.01 -2.64 2.13
CA ILE A 14 4.21 -3.80 2.52
C ILE A 14 4.15 -3.83 4.05
N PHE A 15 2.92 -3.80 4.58
CA PHE A 15 2.65 -4.00 5.99
C PHE A 15 2.32 -5.47 6.26
N GLU A 16 3.12 -6.10 7.10
CA GLU A 16 2.82 -7.42 7.66
C GLU A 16 2.01 -7.21 8.96
N ARG A 17 0.76 -7.65 8.98
CA ARG A 17 -0.14 -7.57 10.14
C ARG A 17 -0.64 -8.97 10.51
N GLU A 18 -1.13 -9.14 11.75
CA GLU A 18 -1.67 -10.44 12.21
C GLU A 18 -2.81 -10.98 11.31
N ASN A 19 -3.55 -10.09 10.64
CA ASN A 19 -4.65 -10.43 9.74
C ASN A 19 -4.23 -10.58 8.27
N GLY A 20 -2.92 -10.60 7.99
CA GLY A 20 -2.35 -10.77 6.66
C GLY A 20 -1.52 -9.57 6.18
N ASN A 21 -0.93 -9.74 4.99
CA ASN A 21 -0.03 -8.77 4.40
C ASN A 21 -0.80 -7.79 3.51
N PHE A 22 -0.43 -6.51 3.57
CA PHE A 22 -1.07 -5.44 2.82
C PHE A 22 -0.01 -4.69 2.01
N LEU A 23 -0.24 -4.58 0.70
CA LEU A 23 0.51 -3.68 -0.16
C LEU A 23 -0.10 -2.30 -0.08
N VAL A 24 0.74 -1.30 0.19
CA VAL A 24 0.36 0.10 0.18
C VAL A 24 1.08 0.77 -0.96
N LEU A 25 0.30 1.43 -1.83
CA LEU A 25 0.81 2.22 -2.94
C LEU A 25 0.60 3.69 -2.64
N GLU A 26 1.67 4.47 -2.68
CA GLU A 26 1.62 5.93 -2.53
C GLU A 26 1.53 6.60 -3.90
N GLY A 27 0.44 7.30 -4.13
CA GLY A 27 0.10 8.03 -5.34
C GLY A 27 0.52 9.48 -5.28
N LYS A 28 0.67 10.10 -6.46
CA LYS A 28 1.05 11.53 -6.61
C LYS A 28 -0.06 12.52 -6.20
N LYS A 29 -1.21 12.03 -5.72
CA LYS A 29 -2.40 12.86 -5.45
C LYS A 29 -2.35 13.45 -4.04
N ILE A 30 -2.77 14.71 -3.91
CA ILE A 30 -2.80 15.44 -2.63
C ILE A 30 -3.91 14.91 -1.70
N LEU A 31 -5.03 14.44 -2.27
CA LEU A 31 -6.16 13.88 -1.53
C LEU A 31 -6.16 12.36 -1.66
N ASN A 32 -6.02 11.69 -0.52
CA ASN A 32 -5.97 10.23 -0.39
C ASN A 32 -4.87 9.58 -1.26
N PRO A 33 -3.58 9.87 -0.95
CA PRO A 33 -2.46 9.37 -1.75
C PRO A 33 -2.33 7.85 -1.66
N HIS A 34 -2.81 7.21 -0.60
CA HIS A 34 -2.53 5.80 -0.34
C HIS A 34 -3.65 4.87 -0.83
N VAL A 35 -3.24 3.76 -1.44
CA VAL A 35 -4.12 2.64 -1.79
C VAL A 35 -3.61 1.39 -1.08
N GLU A 36 -4.42 0.85 -0.17
CA GLU A 36 -4.15 -0.45 0.47
C GLU A 36 -4.78 -1.60 -0.33
N ILE A 37 -3.99 -2.64 -0.59
CA ILE A 37 -4.40 -3.85 -1.30
C ILE A 37 -4.01 -5.06 -0.44
N PRO A 38 -4.98 -5.87 0.05
CA PRO A 38 -4.66 -7.09 0.76
C PRO A 38 -3.99 -8.09 -0.18
N LEU A 39 -2.84 -8.61 0.21
CA LEU A 39 -2.07 -9.60 -0.56
C LEU A 39 -2.60 -11.03 -0.38
N ALA A 40 -3.44 -11.27 0.64
CA ALA A 40 -4.01 -12.58 0.96
C ALA A 40 -2.92 -13.68 0.98
N ASN A 41 -2.90 -14.57 -0.01
CA ASN A 41 -1.94 -15.67 -0.13
C ASN A 41 -0.77 -15.38 -1.09
N ALA A 42 -0.67 -14.16 -1.61
CA ALA A 42 0.44 -13.79 -2.49
C ALA A 42 1.75 -13.74 -1.70
N SER A 43 2.83 -14.25 -2.29
CA SER A 43 4.17 -14.15 -1.72
C SER A 43 4.61 -12.69 -1.68
N VAL A 44 4.98 -12.21 -0.49
CA VAL A 44 5.51 -10.85 -0.29
C VAL A 44 6.74 -10.63 -1.15
N ASP A 45 7.66 -11.58 -1.17
CA ASP A 45 8.90 -11.48 -1.95
C ASP A 45 8.63 -11.33 -3.45
N ALA A 46 7.69 -12.14 -3.98
CA ALA A 46 7.32 -12.07 -5.39
C ALA A 46 6.68 -10.72 -5.75
N VAL A 47 5.89 -10.15 -4.83
CA VAL A 47 5.28 -8.82 -5.00
C VAL A 47 6.36 -7.74 -4.94
N LYS A 48 7.31 -7.83 -4.01
CA LYS A 48 8.44 -6.90 -3.91
C LYS A 48 9.30 -6.90 -5.17
N GLU A 49 9.72 -8.08 -5.63
CA GLU A 49 10.53 -8.21 -6.86
C GLU A 49 9.85 -7.57 -8.07
N LEU A 50 8.53 -7.74 -8.21
CA LEU A 50 7.76 -7.15 -9.30
C LEU A 50 7.68 -5.62 -9.20
N LEU A 51 7.51 -5.08 -7.99
CA LEU A 51 7.35 -3.65 -7.77
C LEU A 51 8.69 -2.89 -7.78
N LEU A 52 9.77 -3.47 -7.28
CA LEU A 52 11.12 -2.88 -7.33
C LEU A 52 11.58 -2.58 -8.76
N GLY A 53 11.07 -3.32 -9.75
CA GLY A 53 11.33 -3.03 -11.17
C GLY A 53 10.56 -1.83 -11.75
N THR A 54 9.60 -1.27 -11.01
CA THR A 54 8.71 -0.20 -11.51
C THR A 54 8.63 1.03 -10.62
N MET A 55 8.89 0.90 -9.31
CA MET A 55 8.80 1.98 -8.33
C MET A 55 9.70 1.71 -7.13
N GLU A 56 9.97 2.75 -6.36
CA GLU A 56 10.85 2.68 -5.19
C GLU A 56 10.13 2.11 -3.97
N GLU A 57 10.77 1.19 -3.26
CA GLU A 57 10.31 0.75 -1.94
C GLU A 57 10.65 1.83 -0.92
N LYS A 58 9.64 2.35 -0.23
CA LYS A 58 9.81 3.39 0.78
C LYS A 58 8.91 3.05 1.95
N GLU A 59 9.46 3.11 3.16
CA GLU A 59 8.64 3.00 4.36
C GLU A 59 7.60 4.12 4.40
N ILE A 60 6.33 3.74 4.34
CA ILE A 60 5.20 4.65 4.45
C ILE A 60 4.79 4.62 5.91
N GLU A 61 4.98 5.72 6.63
CA GLU A 61 4.38 5.85 7.96
C GLU A 61 2.86 5.88 7.82
N GLU A 62 2.17 5.14 8.67
CA GLU A 62 0.71 5.24 8.75
C GLU A 62 0.34 6.70 9.06
N SER A 63 -0.45 7.32 8.19
CA SER A 63 -0.92 8.67 8.45
C SER A 63 -1.67 8.68 9.78
N LEU A 64 -1.47 9.72 10.59
CA LEU A 64 -2.26 9.95 11.81
C LEU A 64 -3.78 9.89 11.51
N ILE A 65 -4.17 10.26 10.29
CA ILE A 65 -5.56 10.17 9.81
C ILE A 65 -6.02 8.71 9.70
N ASP A 66 -5.18 7.80 9.20
CA ASP A 66 -5.49 6.36 9.06
C ASP A 66 -5.52 5.64 10.41
N LEU A 67 -4.69 6.08 11.36
CA LEU A 67 -4.76 5.66 12.76
C LEU A 67 -6.08 6.10 13.41
N LEU A 68 -6.52 7.34 13.16
CA LEU A 68 -7.78 7.86 13.69
C LEU A 68 -9.00 7.19 13.05
N ALA A 69 -8.99 6.93 11.74
CA ALA A 69 -10.07 6.25 11.03
C ALA A 69 -10.36 4.85 11.61
N ARG A 70 -9.30 4.06 11.87
CA ARG A 70 -9.42 2.73 12.51
C ARG A 70 -9.98 2.80 13.92
N ARG A 71 -9.62 3.83 14.70
CA ARG A 71 -10.13 4.03 16.06
C ARG A 71 -11.59 4.47 16.08
N LEU A 72 -12.08 5.10 15.02
CA LEU A 72 -13.45 5.60 14.90
C LEU A 72 -14.43 4.58 14.31
N LYS A 73 -14.00 3.35 13.97
CA LYS A 73 -14.85 2.29 13.35
C LYS A 73 -15.63 2.78 12.12
N PHE A 74 -14.96 3.51 11.23
CA PHE A 74 -15.41 3.70 9.85
C PHE A 74 -14.68 2.74 8.92
#